data_AF-A0A3S4F3M1-F1
#
_entry.id   AF-A0A3S4F3M1-F1
#
_cell.length_a   1.000
_cell.length_b   1.000
_cell.length_c   1.000
_cell.angle_alpha   90.00
_cell.angle_beta   90.00
_cell.angle_gamma   90.00
#
_symmetry.space_group_name_H-M   'P 1'
#
loop_
_entity.id
_entity.type
_entity.pdbx_description
1 polymer ?
#
loop_
_entity_poly.entity_id
_entity_poly.type
_entity_poly.pdbx_seq_one_letter_code
_entity_poly.pdbx_strand_id
1 'polypeptide(L)' 'MIWMTATLSRDRNPPIPIARPGSTHEIASLVAWLCSEGASYTTGQSLIVDGGFMLANPQFNAK' A
#
# COMPACT_ATOMS: atom_id res chain seq x y z
N MET A 1 18.20 22.05 25.36
CA MET A 1 17.61 20.78 25.86
C MET A 1 16.12 20.98 26.10
N ILE A 2 15.33 21.03 25.03
CA ILE A 2 13.87 21.07 25.09
C ILE A 2 13.41 19.87 24.28
N TRP A 3 13.21 18.75 24.98
CA TRP A 3 12.49 17.60 24.47
C TRP A 3 11.02 17.98 24.46
N MET A 4 10.54 18.48 23.32
CA MET A 4 9.12 18.76 23.14
C MET A 4 8.42 17.42 23.02
N THR A 5 7.65 17.08 24.05
CA THR A 5 6.75 15.93 24.11
C THR A 5 5.79 15.99 22.93
N ALA A 6 6.14 15.35 21.82
CA ALA A 6 5.20 15.08 20.76
C ALA A 6 4.21 14.06 21.30
N THR A 7 3.03 14.53 21.67
CA THR A 7 1.84 13.70 21.83
C THR A 7 1.72 12.86 20.57
N LEU A 8 2.08 11.57 20.63
CA LEU A 8 1.73 10.63 19.56
C LEU A 8 0.20 10.61 19.52
N SER A 9 -0.36 11.36 18.58
CA SER A 9 -1.77 11.28 18.20
C SER A 9 -2.02 9.80 17.86
N ARG A 10 -2.72 9.09 18.74
CA ARG A 10 -2.94 7.64 18.66
C ARG A 10 -3.80 7.20 17.48
N ASP A 11 -4.31 8.12 16.67
CA ASP A 11 -5.21 7.83 15.56
C ASP A 11 -4.63 8.32 14.24
N ARG A 12 -3.41 7.89 13.88
CA ARG A 12 -2.91 8.13 12.52
C ARG A 12 -3.24 6.91 11.67
N ASN A 13 -4.40 6.98 11.03
CA ASN A 13 -4.70 6.14 9.88
C ASN A 13 -3.46 6.15 8.95
N PRO A 14 -2.91 5.01 8.51
CA PRO A 14 -1.72 5.02 7.67
C PRO A 14 -1.98 5.91 6.45
N PRO A 15 -0.97 6.68 5.97
CA PRO A 15 -1.14 7.67 4.91
C PRO A 15 -1.26 7.01 3.53
N ILE A 16 -2.11 5.99 3.43
CA ILE A 16 -2.44 5.22 2.25
C ILE A 16 -3.96 5.25 2.06
N PRO A 17 -4.45 5.41 0.82
CA PRO A 17 -5.88 5.51 0.54
C PRO A 17 -6.73 4.39 1.13
N ILE A 18 -6.23 3.15 1.15
CA ILE A 18 -6.97 2.00 1.69
C ILE A 18 -7.03 1.96 3.23
N ALA A 19 -6.35 2.87 3.94
CA ALA A 19 -6.44 3.04 5.39
C ALA A 19 -6.05 1.80 6.23
N ARG A 20 -5.34 0.83 5.65
CA ARG A 20 -4.85 -0.35 6.37
C ARG A 20 -3.59 -0.91 5.74
N PRO A 21 -2.71 -1.56 6.52
CA PRO A 21 -1.63 -2.34 5.94
C PRO A 21 -2.18 -3.47 5.06
N GLY A 22 -1.40 -3.83 4.04
CA GLY A 22 -1.65 -5.03 3.25
C GLY A 22 -1.33 -6.31 4.03
N SER A 23 -2.04 -7.38 3.71
CA SER A 23 -1.74 -8.75 4.14
C SER A 23 -0.76 -9.40 3.16
N THR A 24 0.08 -10.31 3.65
CA THR A 24 0.97 -11.13 2.80
C THR A 24 0.20 -11.92 1.75
N HIS A 25 -1.04 -12.30 2.04
CA HIS A 25 -1.89 -13.04 1.11
C HIS A 25 -2.29 -12.20 -0.11
N GLU A 26 -2.41 -10.88 0.02
CA GLU A 26 -2.78 -9.99 -1.10
C GLU A 26 -1.68 -9.96 -2.17
N ILE A 27 -0.42 -10.02 -1.74
CA ILE A 27 0.73 -10.14 -2.65
C ILE A 27 0.86 -11.58 -3.18
N ALA A 28 0.73 -12.58 -2.31
CA ALA A 28 0.83 -13.98 -2.71
C ALA A 28 -0.22 -14.36 -3.76
N SER A 29 -1.42 -13.78 -3.70
CA SER A 29 -2.48 -13.97 -4.71
C SER A 29 -2.06 -13.49 -6.09
N LEU A 30 -1.39 -12.33 -6.19
CA LEU A 30 -0.86 -11.85 -7.48
C LEU A 30 0.23 -12.77 -8.02
N VAL A 31 1.14 -13.22 -7.15
CA VAL A 31 2.20 -14.17 -7.52
C VAL A 31 1.60 -15.48 -8.03
N ALA A 32 0.60 -16.03 -7.32
CA ALA A 32 -0.10 -17.24 -7.74
C ALA A 32 -0.77 -17.06 -9.11
N TRP A 33 -1.40 -15.91 -9.36
CA TRP A 33 -1.97 -15.59 -10.67
C TRP A 33 -0.89 -15.50 -11.77
N LEU A 34 0.26 -14.90 -11.50
CA LEU A 34 1.38 -14.82 -12.45
C LEU A 34 1.93 -16.21 -12.84
N CYS A 35 1.78 -17.22 -11.99
CA CYS A 35 2.15 -18.60 -12.29
C CYS A 35 1.03 -19.40 -13.01
N SER A 36 -0.15 -18.81 -13.21
CA SER A 36 -1.27 -19.48 -13.87
C SER A 36 -1.25 -19.32 -15.39
N GLU A 37 -2.01 -20.14 -16.11
CA GLU A 37 -2.18 -20.02 -17.57
C GLU A 37 -2.77 -18.65 -17.98
N GLY A 38 -3.57 -18.03 -17.10
CA GLY A 38 -4.19 -16.73 -17.35
C GLY A 38 -3.19 -15.57 -17.47
N ALA A 39 -1.97 -15.74 -16.97
CA ALA A 39 -0.90 -14.74 -17.07
C ALA A 39 0.06 -14.99 -18.25
N SER A 40 -0.22 -15.96 -19.13
CA SER A 40 0.68 -16.43 -20.21
C SER A 40 1.20 -15.35 -21.17
N TYR A 41 0.52 -14.20 -21.27
CA TYR A 41 0.93 -13.08 -22.11
C TYR A 41 1.38 -11.84 -21.33
N THR A 42 1.49 -11.94 -20.01
CA THR A 42 1.92 -10.84 -19.14
C THR A 42 3.43 -10.94 -18.91
N THR A 43 4.19 -10.03 -19.51
CA THR A 43 5.66 -9.98 -19.37
C THR A 43 6.18 -8.55 -19.39
N GLY A 44 7.36 -8.32 -18.80
CA GLY A 44 8.03 -7.01 -18.78
C GLY A 44 7.34 -5.92 -17.95
N GLN A 45 6.41 -6.29 -17.06
CA GLN A 45 5.63 -5.34 -16.26
C GLN A 45 6.09 -5.30 -14.79
N SER A 46 5.90 -4.15 -14.15
CA SER A 46 5.95 -3.98 -12.70
C SER A 46 4.52 -3.74 -12.20
N LEU A 47 3.94 -4.73 -11.54
CA LEU A 47 2.54 -4.69 -11.07
C LEU A 47 2.49 -4.19 -9.62
N ILE A 48 1.89 -3.02 -9.42
CA ILE A 48 1.83 -2.34 -8.12
C ILE A 48 0.62 -2.81 -7.33
N VAL A 49 0.85 -3.30 -6.11
CA VAL A 49 -0.18 -3.70 -5.14
C VAL A 49 0.16 -3.07 -3.80
N ASP A 50 -0.34 -1.85 -3.57
CA ASP A 50 0.16 -0.97 -2.50
C ASP A 50 -0.94 -0.27 -1.69
N GLY A 51 -2.21 -0.62 -1.90
CA GLY A 51 -3.33 0.05 -1.22
C GLY A 51 -3.54 1.51 -1.64
N GLY A 52 -3.04 1.89 -2.83
CA GLY A 52 -3.14 3.25 -3.38
C GLY A 52 -1.99 4.17 -2.96
N PHE A 53 -0.90 3.64 -2.40
CA PHE A 53 0.25 4.44 -1.96
C PHE A 53 0.78 5.36 -3.08
N MET A 54 0.87 4.88 -4.32
CA MET A 54 1.31 5.68 -5.47
C MET A 54 0.36 6.83 -5.85
N LEU A 55 -0.88 6.84 -5.35
CA LEU A 55 -1.83 7.95 -5.54
C LEU A 55 -1.70 9.03 -4.45
N ALA A 56 -0.97 8.76 -3.37
CA ALA A 56 -0.84 9.65 -2.22
C ALA A 56 0.14 10.81 -2.51
N ASN A 57 -0.36 11.83 -3.22
CA ASN A 57 0.32 13.11 -3.41
C ASN A 57 0.03 14.08 -2.25
N PRO A 58 0.67 15.27 -2.18
CA PRO A 58 0.41 16.24 -1.10
C PRO A 58 -1.05 16.74 -1.01
N GLN A 59 -1.86 16.56 -2.05
CA GLN A 59 -3.27 16.90 -2.07
C GLN A 59 -4.16 15.76 -1.52
N PHE A 60 -3.60 14.57 -1.33
CA PHE A 60 -4.31 13.46 -0.74
C PHE A 60 -4.73 13.81 0.69
N ASN A 61 -6.04 13.77 0.92
CA ASN A 61 -6.63 13.99 2.23
C ASN A 61 -7.34 12.70 2.66
N ALA A 62 -6.74 11.98 3.60
CA ALA A 62 -7.40 10.89 4.28
C ALA A 62 -8.53 11.49 5.13
N LYS A 63 -9.78 11.24 4.72
CA LYS A 63 -10.96 11.67 5.48
C LYS A 63 -10.97 11.04 6.88
#